data_AF-A0A3S0XQV7-F1
#
_entry.id   AF-A0A3S0XQV7-F1
#
_cell.length_a   1.000
_cell.length_b   1.000
_cell.length_c   1.000
_cell.angle_alpha   90.00
_cell.angle_beta   90.00
_cell.angle_gamma   90.00
#
_symmetry.space_group_name_H-M   'P 1'
#
loop_
_entity.id
_entity.type
_entity.pdbx_description
1 polymer ?
#
loop_
_entity_poly.entity_id
_entity_poly.type
_entity_poly.pdbx_seq_one_letter_code
_entity_poly.pdbx_strand_id
1 'polypeptide(L)'
;MMASSHIIVGTATWTWLSARFGLPALDPLALGMAVLGSLAPDIDHPKSALGSRLKPISVPISIVFGHRGITHSLLAVGACAWVLLESGVYTRFTAPFLVGYIMHLAGDLLSPAGLPLLYPLKRRRTFALPIIKTGGFSEQLVVVLLCGWLISGLFGCDWRGIADTGPWRSLVAFLDETERTLSGLRPTPAAVFPPVKPVPKPPLKPASHRVASVACGGCG
;
A
#
# COMPACT_ATOMS: atom_id res chain seq x y z
N MET A 1 0.99 -18.72 -1.34
CA MET A 1 2.26 -18.85 -2.10
C MET A 1 3.42 -18.82 -1.09
N MET A 2 4.68 -18.73 -1.50
CA MET A 2 5.77 -18.44 -0.56
C MET A 2 5.69 -16.98 -0.07
N ALA A 3 6.11 -16.72 1.17
CA ALA A 3 6.14 -15.36 1.73
C ALA A 3 6.99 -14.39 0.90
N SER A 4 8.11 -14.85 0.34
CA SER A 4 8.95 -14.06 -0.56
C SER A 4 8.19 -13.63 -1.82
N SER A 5 7.37 -14.51 -2.39
CA SER A 5 6.55 -14.22 -3.57
C SER A 5 5.49 -13.16 -3.27
N HIS A 6 4.85 -13.20 -2.10
CA HIS A 6 3.89 -12.18 -1.69
C HIS A 6 4.55 -10.81 -1.48
N ILE A 7 5.74 -10.77 -0.87
CA ILE A 7 6.54 -9.54 -0.74
C ILE A 7 6.88 -8.96 -2.11
N ILE A 8 7.43 -9.79 -3.01
CA ILE A 8 7.88 -9.35 -4.34
C ILE A 8 6.69 -8.79 -5.12
N VAL A 9 5.58 -9.53 -5.20
CA VAL A 9 4.39 -9.09 -5.94
C VAL A 9 3.77 -7.84 -5.29
N GLY A 10 3.59 -7.82 -3.97
CA GLY A 10 2.99 -6.68 -3.27
C GLY A 10 3.79 -5.38 -3.42
N THR A 11 5.12 -5.46 -3.30
CA THR A 11 6.00 -4.29 -3.49
C THR A 11 6.08 -3.84 -4.95
N ALA A 12 6.12 -4.78 -5.91
CA ALA A 12 6.08 -4.46 -7.33
C ALA A 12 4.76 -3.78 -7.71
N THR A 13 3.62 -4.28 -7.20
CA THR A 13 2.30 -3.68 -7.44
C THR A 13 2.20 -2.28 -6.84
N TRP A 14 2.70 -2.06 -5.62
CA TRP A 14 2.74 -0.72 -5.04
C TRP A 14 3.61 0.24 -5.86
N THR A 15 4.81 -0.18 -6.25
CA THR A 15 5.73 0.63 -7.07
C THR A 15 5.08 1.03 -8.39
N TRP A 16 4.39 0.09 -9.04
CA TRP A 16 3.66 0.35 -10.28
C TRP A 16 2.49 1.33 -10.09
N LEU A 17 1.64 1.10 -9.08
CA LEU A 17 0.50 1.98 -8.79
C LEU A 17 0.95 3.40 -8.43
N SER A 18 1.94 3.52 -7.54
CA SER A 18 2.47 4.81 -7.08
C SER A 18 3.05 5.63 -8.23
N ALA A 19 3.82 5.01 -9.13
CA ALA A 19 4.30 5.66 -10.35
C ALA A 19 3.13 6.18 -11.22
N ARG A 20 2.04 5.41 -11.32
CA ARG A 20 0.87 5.78 -12.14
C ARG A 20 0.06 6.94 -11.58
N PHE A 21 0.01 7.05 -10.26
CA PHE A 21 -0.67 8.13 -9.54
C PHE A 21 0.23 9.34 -9.25
N GLY A 22 1.46 9.37 -9.78
CA GLY A 22 2.41 10.48 -9.54
C GLY A 22 2.93 10.56 -8.11
N LEU A 23 2.83 9.47 -7.35
CA LEU A 23 3.38 9.35 -6.00
C LEU A 23 4.86 8.93 -6.07
N PRO A 24 5.68 9.20 -5.03
CA PRO A 24 7.08 8.79 -5.00
C PRO A 24 7.18 7.25 -4.97
N ALA A 25 7.45 6.64 -6.14
CA ALA A 25 7.33 5.20 -6.32
C ALA A 25 8.34 4.36 -5.51
N LEU A 26 9.50 4.95 -5.23
CA LEU A 26 10.59 4.33 -4.46
C LEU A 26 10.69 4.89 -3.03
N ASP A 27 9.62 5.48 -2.50
CA ASP A 27 9.59 5.93 -1.11
C ASP A 27 9.84 4.76 -0.14
N PRO A 28 10.96 4.76 0.61
CA PRO A 28 11.35 3.60 1.42
C PRO A 28 10.31 3.24 2.48
N LEU A 29 9.62 4.24 3.04
CA LEU A 29 8.59 4.02 4.04
C LEU A 29 7.36 3.35 3.43
N ALA A 30 6.93 3.79 2.24
CA ALA A 30 5.79 3.19 1.55
C ALA A 30 6.10 1.75 1.10
N LEU A 31 7.33 1.49 0.62
CA LEU A 31 7.78 0.13 0.33
C LEU A 31 7.78 -0.75 1.59
N GLY A 32 8.29 -0.24 2.71
CA GLY A 32 8.23 -0.92 4.00
C GLY A 32 6.80 -1.28 4.41
N MET A 33 5.85 -0.36 4.23
CA MET A 33 4.43 -0.63 4.51
C MET A 33 3.83 -1.66 3.56
N ALA A 34 4.22 -1.69 2.28
CA ALA A 34 3.78 -2.71 1.33
C ALA A 34 4.32 -4.11 1.70
N VAL A 35 5.57 -4.20 2.16
CA VAL A 35 6.13 -5.44 2.73
C VAL A 35 5.33 -5.88 3.96
N LEU A 36 5.09 -4.97 4.90
CA LEU A 36 4.32 -5.27 6.11
C LEU A 36 2.90 -5.74 5.77
N GLY A 37 2.24 -5.07 4.83
CA GLY A 37 0.94 -5.46 4.32
C GLY A 37 0.94 -6.84 3.68
N SER A 38 1.95 -7.15 2.87
CA SER A 38 2.11 -8.46 2.23
C SER A 38 2.36 -9.61 3.21
N LEU A 39 2.77 -9.31 4.45
CA LEU A 39 3.03 -10.30 5.49
C LEU A 39 1.97 -10.30 6.60
N ALA A 40 1.11 -9.28 6.64
CA ALA A 40 0.11 -9.12 7.68
C ALA A 40 -0.87 -10.30 7.78
N PRO A 41 -1.36 -10.90 6.68
CA PRO A 41 -2.24 -12.06 6.78
C PRO A 41 -1.54 -13.27 7.42
N ASP A 42 -0.26 -13.46 7.13
CA ASP A 42 0.54 -14.58 7.61
C ASP A 42 0.91 -14.49 9.10
N ILE A 43 0.64 -13.37 9.77
CA ILE A 43 0.95 -13.17 11.20
C ILE A 43 0.27 -14.21 12.11
N ASP A 44 -0.82 -14.80 11.63
CA ASP A 44 -1.62 -15.80 12.33
C ASP A 44 -0.93 -17.16 12.49
N HIS A 45 0.13 -17.43 11.71
CA HIS A 45 0.82 -18.71 11.80
C HIS A 45 2.13 -18.58 12.61
N PRO A 46 2.30 -19.30 13.73
CA PRO A 46 3.48 -19.17 14.60
C PRO A 46 4.81 -19.59 13.95
N LYS A 47 4.77 -20.22 12.75
CA LYS A 47 5.96 -20.52 11.93
C LYS A 47 6.18 -19.55 10.75
N SER A 48 5.34 -18.54 10.54
CA SER A 48 5.54 -17.57 9.45
C SER A 48 6.64 -16.56 9.79
N ALA A 49 7.15 -15.83 8.80
CA ALA A 49 8.23 -14.86 8.99
C ALA A 49 7.88 -13.77 10.02
N LEU A 50 6.60 -13.39 10.13
CA LEU A 50 6.11 -12.39 11.07
C LEU A 50 5.54 -13.04 12.35
N GLY A 51 4.80 -14.14 12.23
CA GLY A 51 4.20 -14.86 13.37
C GLY A 51 5.23 -15.55 14.27
N SER A 52 6.36 -16.01 13.73
CA SER A 52 7.47 -16.56 14.54
C SER A 52 8.20 -15.52 15.38
N ARG A 53 8.11 -14.24 15.01
CA ARG A 53 8.64 -13.09 15.76
C ARG A 53 7.62 -12.53 16.76
N LEU A 54 6.33 -12.72 16.50
CA LEU A 54 5.21 -12.26 17.33
C LEU A 54 4.43 -13.43 17.96
N LYS A 55 5.15 -14.47 18.42
CA LYS A 55 4.58 -15.65 19.08
C LYS A 55 3.53 -15.38 20.16
N PRO A 56 3.67 -14.38 21.06
CA PRO A 56 2.63 -14.14 22.08
C PRO A 56 1.28 -13.68 21.49
N ILE A 57 1.28 -13.14 20.27
CA ILE A 57 0.06 -12.69 19.57
C ILE A 57 -0.41 -13.77 18.59
N SER A 58 0.51 -14.42 17.86
CA SER A 58 0.17 -15.41 16.85
C SER A 58 -0.42 -16.69 17.44
N VAL A 59 0.04 -17.14 18.62
CA VAL A 59 -0.43 -18.37 19.27
C VAL A 59 -1.91 -18.30 19.68
N PRO A 60 -2.37 -17.30 20.46
CA PRO A 60 -3.79 -17.22 20.83
C PRO A 60 -4.69 -17.01 19.61
N ILE A 61 -4.26 -16.23 18.61
CA ILE A 61 -5.02 -16.03 17.37
C ILE A 61 -5.14 -17.35 16.58
N SER A 62 -4.05 -18.12 16.46
CA SER A 62 -4.06 -19.41 15.77
C SER A 62 -4.96 -20.46 16.43
N ILE A 63 -5.08 -20.40 17.77
CA ILE A 63 -5.92 -21.30 18.58
C ILE A 63 -7.41 -20.91 18.47
N VAL A 64 -7.72 -19.62 18.47
CA VAL A 64 -9.12 -19.12 18.46
C VAL A 64 -9.71 -19.12 17.05
N PHE A 65 -8.94 -18.75 16.03
CA PHE A 65 -9.45 -18.52 14.67
C PHE A 65 -9.06 -19.58 13.64
N GLY A 66 -8.18 -20.52 14.01
CA GLY A 66 -7.70 -21.60 13.14
C GLY A 66 -6.60 -21.16 12.17
N HIS A 67 -5.94 -22.13 11.53
CA HIS A 67 -4.69 -21.92 10.78
C HIS A 67 -4.75 -20.95 9.57
N ARG A 68 -5.93 -20.53 9.10
CA ARG A 68 -6.15 -19.57 7.98
C ARG A 68 -7.52 -18.88 8.07
N GLY A 69 -7.87 -18.41 9.26
CA GLY A 69 -9.22 -17.92 9.59
C GLY A 69 -9.48 -16.47 9.17
N ILE A 70 -9.64 -15.59 10.17
CA ILE A 70 -10.13 -14.21 9.97
C ILE A 70 -9.20 -13.38 9.08
N THR A 71 -7.89 -13.46 9.26
CA THR A 71 -6.94 -12.63 8.50
C THR A 71 -6.92 -12.91 7.00
N HIS A 72 -7.38 -14.07 6.57
CA HIS A 72 -7.48 -14.43 5.17
C HIS A 72 -8.90 -14.20 4.64
N SER A 73 -9.59 -13.19 5.17
CA SER A 73 -10.94 -12.79 4.75
C SER A 73 -10.97 -11.36 4.25
N LEU A 74 -11.91 -11.06 3.36
CA LEU A 74 -12.10 -9.68 2.88
C LEU A 74 -12.54 -8.75 4.02
N LEU A 75 -13.19 -9.31 5.06
CA LEU A 75 -13.56 -8.59 6.26
C LEU A 75 -12.32 -8.11 7.02
N ALA A 76 -11.24 -8.89 7.08
CA ALA A 76 -10.00 -8.44 7.73
C ALA A 76 -9.33 -7.30 6.95
N VAL A 77 -9.35 -7.34 5.62
CA VAL A 77 -8.90 -6.20 4.80
C VAL A 77 -9.73 -4.95 5.13
N GLY A 78 -11.06 -5.09 5.15
CA GLY A 78 -11.98 -3.99 5.47
C GLY A 78 -11.79 -3.43 6.89
N ALA A 79 -11.60 -4.31 7.88
CA ALA A 79 -11.36 -3.92 9.27
C ALA A 79 -10.00 -3.22 9.42
N CYS A 80 -8.94 -3.73 8.81
CA CYS A 80 -7.64 -3.07 8.78
C CYS A 80 -7.73 -1.71 8.09
N ALA A 81 -8.41 -1.63 6.94
CA ALA A 81 -8.61 -0.37 6.23
C ALA A 81 -9.36 0.65 7.11
N TRP A 82 -10.43 0.24 7.77
CA TRP A 82 -11.20 1.08 8.69
C TRP A 82 -10.32 1.61 9.82
N VAL A 83 -9.60 0.73 10.53
CA VAL A 83 -8.74 1.11 11.67
C VAL A 83 -7.63 2.07 11.23
N LEU A 84 -6.98 1.81 10.09
CA LEU A 84 -5.91 2.68 9.60
C LEU A 84 -6.44 4.05 9.14
N LEU A 85 -7.64 4.11 8.57
CA LEU A 85 -8.26 5.38 8.18
C LEU A 85 -8.72 6.18 9.42
N GLU A 86 -9.34 5.53 10.39
CA GLU A 86 -9.87 6.18 11.60
C GLU A 86 -8.76 6.66 12.54
N SER A 87 -7.63 5.94 12.61
CA SER A 87 -6.47 6.33 13.42
C SER A 87 -5.75 7.59 12.91
N GLY A 88 -6.20 8.17 11.78
CA GLY A 88 -5.57 9.34 11.18
C GLY A 88 -4.19 9.06 10.59
N VAL A 89 -3.83 7.77 10.43
CA VAL A 89 -2.60 7.37 9.75
C VAL A 89 -2.67 7.89 8.32
N TYR A 90 -1.66 8.69 7.94
CA TYR A 90 -1.59 9.28 6.61
C TYR A 90 -1.86 8.23 5.53
N THR A 91 -2.68 8.59 4.54
CA THR A 91 -2.97 7.77 3.35
C THR A 91 -1.71 7.21 2.69
N ARG A 92 -0.58 7.93 2.83
CA ARG A 92 0.78 7.52 2.45
C ARG A 92 1.22 6.16 3.03
N PHE A 93 0.74 5.75 4.20
CA PHE A 93 1.08 4.46 4.82
C PHE A 93 -0.04 3.43 4.66
N THR A 94 -1.29 3.88 4.65
CA THR A 94 -2.46 3.00 4.54
C THR A 94 -2.56 2.35 3.15
N ALA A 95 -2.41 3.13 2.09
CA ALA A 95 -2.50 2.62 0.72
C ALA A 95 -1.45 1.52 0.40
N PRO A 96 -0.14 1.69 0.66
CA PRO A 96 0.83 0.63 0.40
C PRO A 96 0.57 -0.63 1.21
N PHE A 97 0.19 -0.48 2.48
CA PHE A 97 -0.15 -1.61 3.34
C PHE A 97 -1.33 -2.42 2.78
N LEU A 98 -2.42 -1.74 2.41
CA LEU A 98 -3.60 -2.41 1.85
C LEU A 98 -3.30 -3.08 0.51
N VAL A 99 -2.50 -2.45 -0.36
CA VAL A 99 -2.07 -3.05 -1.63
C VAL A 99 -1.28 -4.34 -1.38
N GLY A 100 -0.32 -4.32 -0.46
CA GLY A 100 0.43 -5.52 -0.08
C GLY A 100 -0.49 -6.63 0.46
N TYR A 101 -1.43 -6.27 1.35
CA TYR A 101 -2.38 -7.22 1.93
C TYR A 101 -3.27 -7.87 0.86
N ILE A 102 -3.82 -7.05 -0.05
CA ILE A 102 -4.70 -7.54 -1.11
C ILE A 102 -3.92 -8.45 -2.06
N MET A 103 -2.69 -8.11 -2.41
CA MET A 103 -1.84 -8.96 -3.26
C MET A 103 -1.46 -10.29 -2.58
N HIS A 104 -1.33 -10.31 -1.25
CA HIS A 104 -1.19 -11.56 -0.49
C HIS A 104 -2.42 -12.45 -0.68
N LEU A 105 -3.62 -11.92 -0.40
CA LEU A 105 -4.88 -12.66 -0.59
C LEU A 105 -5.06 -13.12 -2.04
N ALA A 106 -4.78 -12.25 -3.02
CA ALA A 106 -4.89 -12.60 -4.43
C ALA A 106 -3.98 -13.78 -4.80
N GLY A 107 -2.74 -13.77 -4.32
CA GLY A 107 -1.80 -14.88 -4.54
C GLY A 107 -2.27 -16.19 -3.91
N ASP A 108 -2.84 -16.13 -2.71
CA ASP A 108 -3.38 -17.31 -2.04
C ASP A 108 -4.64 -17.86 -2.72
N LEU A 109 -5.43 -17.00 -3.37
CA LEU A 109 -6.61 -17.41 -4.15
C LEU A 109 -6.21 -18.26 -5.37
N LEU A 110 -5.05 -17.95 -5.97
CA LEU A 110 -4.49 -18.67 -7.11
C LEU A 110 -3.79 -19.98 -6.71
N SER A 111 -3.62 -20.22 -5.41
CA SER A 111 -3.04 -21.44 -4.88
C SER A 111 -4.11 -22.53 -4.69
N PRO A 112 -3.75 -23.82 -4.78
CA PRO A 112 -4.64 -24.94 -4.47
C PRO A 112 -5.20 -24.92 -3.05
N ALA A 113 -4.50 -24.28 -2.10
CA ALA A 113 -4.96 -24.15 -0.73
C ALA A 113 -6.15 -23.18 -0.60
N GLY A 114 -6.24 -22.18 -1.49
CA GLY A 114 -7.28 -21.16 -1.50
C GLY A 114 -7.35 -20.32 -0.22
N LEU A 115 -8.43 -19.55 -0.10
CA LEU A 115 -8.74 -18.76 1.10
C LEU A 115 -10.25 -18.60 1.39
N PRO A 116 -10.66 -18.46 2.66
CA PRO A 116 -12.05 -18.28 3.06
C PRO A 116 -12.48 -16.80 2.96
N LEU A 117 -12.68 -16.30 1.73
CA LEU A 117 -13.03 -14.89 1.44
C LEU A 117 -14.22 -14.35 2.28
N LEU A 118 -15.23 -15.20 2.51
CA LEU A 118 -16.51 -14.86 3.15
C LEU A 118 -16.56 -15.25 4.64
N TYR A 119 -15.43 -15.45 5.30
CA TYR A 119 -15.41 -15.61 6.76
C TYR A 119 -15.88 -14.31 7.43
N PRO A 120 -16.74 -14.34 8.49
CA PRO A 120 -17.27 -15.51 9.21
C PRO A 120 -18.59 -16.08 8.65
N LEU A 121 -19.23 -15.39 7.70
CA LEU A 121 -20.58 -15.71 7.19
C LEU A 121 -20.66 -17.11 6.55
N LYS A 122 -19.59 -17.57 5.88
CA LYS A 122 -19.51 -18.93 5.31
C LYS A 122 -18.22 -19.63 5.73
N ARG A 123 -18.14 -19.96 7.02
CA ARG A 123 -16.96 -20.49 7.73
C ARG A 123 -16.19 -21.67 7.10
N ARG A 124 -16.76 -22.40 6.14
CA ARG A 124 -16.12 -23.55 5.46
C ARG A 124 -15.99 -23.42 3.94
N ARG A 125 -16.41 -22.29 3.34
CA ARG A 125 -16.28 -22.09 1.89
C ARG A 125 -14.95 -21.43 1.58
N THR A 126 -13.98 -22.25 1.19
CA THR A 126 -12.71 -21.80 0.63
C THR A 126 -12.89 -21.55 -0.86
N PHE A 127 -12.48 -20.38 -1.33
CA PHE A 127 -12.36 -20.11 -2.76
C PHE A 127 -10.94 -20.41 -3.18
N ALA A 128 -10.77 -21.18 -4.25
CA ALA A 128 -9.48 -21.53 -4.81
C ALA A 128 -9.59 -21.58 -6.33
N LEU A 129 -8.62 -21.00 -7.01
CA LEU A 129 -8.37 -21.13 -8.44
C LEU A 129 -7.03 -21.84 -8.57
N PRO A 130 -6.99 -23.18 -8.58
CA PRO A 130 -5.75 -23.96 -8.45
C PRO A 130 -4.91 -23.89 -9.73
N ILE A 131 -4.30 -22.73 -9.99
CA ILE A 131 -3.47 -22.46 -11.16
C ILE A 131 -1.99 -22.61 -10.77
N ILE A 132 -1.62 -22.24 -9.53
CA ILE A 132 -0.22 -22.10 -9.11
C ILE A 132 0.15 -23.14 -8.05
N LYS A 133 1.05 -24.08 -8.38
CA LYS A 133 1.64 -24.98 -7.36
C LYS A 133 2.59 -24.19 -6.46
N THR A 134 2.32 -24.20 -5.15
CA THR A 134 3.12 -23.46 -4.16
C THR A 134 4.56 -23.99 -4.11
N GLY A 135 5.55 -23.10 -4.16
CA GLY A 135 6.98 -23.44 -4.16
C GLY A 135 7.50 -24.13 -5.43
N GLY A 136 6.65 -24.30 -6.44
CA GLY A 136 7.02 -24.92 -7.71
C GLY A 136 7.43 -23.91 -8.78
N PHE A 137 7.92 -24.43 -9.91
CA PHE A 137 8.29 -23.62 -11.09
C PHE A 137 7.15 -22.72 -11.58
N SER A 138 5.89 -23.19 -11.50
CA SER A 138 4.72 -22.40 -11.88
C SER A 138 4.55 -21.12 -11.06
N GLU A 139 4.91 -21.15 -9.77
CA GLU A 139 4.84 -19.95 -8.92
C GLU A 139 5.88 -18.92 -9.35
N GLN A 140 7.13 -19.37 -9.53
CA GLN A 140 8.22 -18.50 -9.97
C GLN A 140 7.93 -17.89 -11.34
N LEU A 141 7.41 -18.68 -12.27
CA LEU A 141 7.05 -18.21 -13.60
C LEU A 141 5.96 -17.12 -13.53
N VAL A 142 4.90 -17.33 -12.74
CA VAL A 142 3.84 -16.33 -12.59
C VAL A 142 4.37 -15.06 -11.93
N VAL A 143 5.17 -15.17 -10.87
CA VAL A 143 5.77 -14.02 -10.19
C VAL A 143 6.66 -13.23 -11.15
N VAL A 144 7.53 -13.90 -11.92
CA VAL A 144 8.43 -13.26 -12.88
C VAL A 144 7.65 -12.57 -14.00
N LEU A 145 6.64 -13.23 -14.57
CA LEU A 145 5.81 -12.64 -15.63
C LEU A 145 5.00 -11.44 -15.13
N LEU A 146 4.38 -11.56 -13.95
CA LEU A 146 3.61 -10.47 -13.35
C LEU A 146 4.51 -9.28 -13.00
N CYS A 147 5.64 -9.53 -12.33
CA CYS A 147 6.57 -8.45 -11.98
C CYS A 147 7.21 -7.83 -13.22
N GLY A 148 7.57 -8.64 -14.22
CA GLY A 148 8.08 -8.16 -15.49
C GLY A 148 7.07 -7.26 -16.21
N TRP A 149 5.79 -7.64 -16.19
CA TRP A 149 4.69 -6.82 -16.73
C TRP A 149 4.47 -5.51 -15.95
N LEU A 150 4.51 -5.56 -14.62
CA LEU A 150 4.41 -4.35 -13.79
C LEU A 150 5.61 -3.42 -14.02
N ILE A 151 6.83 -3.96 -14.08
CA ILE A 151 8.05 -3.19 -14.29
C ILE A 151 8.08 -2.60 -15.70
N SER A 152 7.71 -3.35 -16.75
CA SER A 152 7.68 -2.80 -18.11
C SER A 152 6.72 -1.60 -18.21
N GLY A 153 5.59 -1.65 -17.49
CA GLY A 153 4.67 -0.53 -17.37
C GLY A 153 5.28 0.74 -16.76
N LEU A 154 6.36 0.65 -15.97
CA LEU A 154 7.08 1.82 -15.43
C LEU A 154 7.90 2.56 -16.50
N PHE A 155 8.36 1.84 -17.53
CA PHE A 155 9.20 2.39 -18.60
C PHE A 155 8.37 2.88 -19.80
N GLY A 156 7.06 3.06 -19.64
CA GLY A 156 6.19 3.51 -20.71
C GLY A 156 5.91 2.44 -21.76
N CYS A 157 6.17 1.15 -21.48
CA CYS A 157 5.57 0.06 -22.24
C CYS A 157 4.08 0.03 -21.91
N ASP A 158 3.32 0.90 -22.58
CA ASP A 158 1.89 0.98 -22.40
C ASP A 158 1.23 -0.22 -23.07
N TRP A 159 1.07 -1.30 -22.30
CA TRP A 159 0.37 -2.51 -22.73
C TRP A 159 -1.09 -2.22 -23.13
N ARG A 160 -1.61 -1.03 -22.85
CA ARG A 160 -2.91 -0.54 -23.34
C ARG A 160 -3.03 -0.64 -24.86
N GLY A 161 -1.95 -0.43 -25.62
CA GLY A 161 -1.98 -0.64 -27.08
C GLY A 161 -2.38 -2.07 -27.49
N ILE A 162 -2.11 -3.07 -26.64
CA ILE A 162 -2.54 -4.47 -26.84
C ILE A 162 -3.98 -4.67 -26.35
N ALA A 163 -4.38 -4.00 -25.28
CA ALA A 163 -5.74 -4.08 -24.74
C ALA A 163 -6.78 -3.34 -25.62
N ASP A 164 -6.38 -2.25 -26.25
CA ASP A 164 -7.17 -1.45 -27.19
C ASP A 164 -7.34 -2.14 -28.55
N THR A 165 -6.46 -3.08 -28.88
CA THR A 165 -6.51 -3.88 -30.12
C THR A 165 -7.19 -5.24 -29.95
N GLY A 166 -7.57 -5.63 -28.73
CA GLY A 166 -8.16 -6.93 -28.41
C GLY A 166 -9.65 -6.91 -27.99
N PRO A 167 -10.23 -8.08 -27.67
CA PRO A 167 -11.63 -8.22 -27.24
C PRO A 167 -11.96 -7.52 -25.90
N TRP A 168 -10.93 -7.07 -25.18
CA TRP A 168 -11.04 -6.43 -23.86
C TRP A 168 -11.25 -4.91 -23.93
N ARG A 169 -11.24 -4.30 -25.12
CA ARG A 169 -11.42 -2.85 -25.33
C ARG A 169 -12.64 -2.29 -24.59
N SER A 170 -13.76 -3.00 -24.63
CA SER A 170 -15.01 -2.59 -23.99
C SER A 170 -14.90 -2.54 -22.46
N LEU A 171 -14.14 -3.47 -21.87
CA LEU A 171 -13.89 -3.52 -20.43
C LEU A 171 -12.92 -2.41 -20.00
N VAL A 172 -11.87 -2.17 -20.79
CA VAL A 172 -10.91 -1.09 -20.53
C VAL A 172 -11.59 0.28 -20.62
N ALA A 173 -12.41 0.51 -21.65
CA ALA A 173 -13.18 1.74 -21.80
C ALA A 173 -14.15 1.96 -20.63
N PHE A 174 -14.80 0.89 -20.15
CA PHE A 174 -15.68 0.96 -18.98
C PHE A 174 -14.92 1.33 -17.69
N LEU A 175 -13.76 0.74 -17.46
CA LEU A 175 -12.93 1.02 -16.28
C LEU A 175 -12.39 2.47 -16.31
N ASP A 176 -11.95 2.94 -17.47
CA ASP A 176 -11.45 4.30 -17.67
C ASP A 176 -12.57 5.34 -17.45
N GLU A 177 -13.79 5.06 -17.91
CA GLU A 177 -14.95 5.90 -17.67
C GLU A 177 -15.36 5.93 -16.19
N THR A 178 -15.25 4.78 -15.52
CA THR A 178 -15.49 4.69 -14.08
C THR A 178 -14.46 5.49 -13.29
N GLU A 179 -13.18 5.45 -13.68
CA GLU A 179 -12.12 6.23 -13.06
C GLU A 179 -12.33 7.73 -13.23
N ARG A 180 -12.74 8.19 -14.43
CA ARG A 180 -13.10 9.60 -14.65
C ARG A 180 -14.26 10.05 -13.78
N THR A 181 -15.31 9.23 -13.69
CA THR A 181 -16.49 9.51 -12.88
C THR A 181 -16.12 9.62 -11.40
N LEU A 182 -15.34 8.67 -10.88
CA LEU A 182 -14.87 8.68 -9.49
C LEU A 182 -13.91 9.84 -9.22
N SER A 183 -13.10 10.23 -10.20
CA SER A 183 -12.21 11.38 -10.10
C SER A 183 -12.97 12.71 -10.07
N GLY A 184 -14.09 12.81 -10.80
CA GLY A 184 -15.00 13.96 -10.76
C GLY A 184 -15.74 14.11 -9.43
N LEU A 185 -15.88 13.03 -8.66
CA LEU A 185 -16.44 13.05 -7.32
C LEU A 185 -15.43 13.44 -6.23
N ARG A 186 -14.14 13.61 -6.57
CA ARG A 186 -13.15 14.12 -5.61
C ARG A 186 -13.42 15.60 -5.36
N PRO A 187 -13.64 16.01 -4.09
CA PRO A 187 -13.76 17.43 -3.78
C PRO A 187 -12.47 18.15 -4.17
N THR A 188 -12.59 19.27 -4.87
CA THR A 188 -11.46 20.11 -5.24
C THR A 188 -10.79 20.68 -3.98
N PRO A 189 -9.44 20.72 -3.90
CA PRO A 189 -8.73 21.25 -2.73
C PRO A 189 -9.10 22.70 -2.38
N ALA A 190 -9.68 23.44 -3.33
CA ALA A 190 -10.09 24.83 -3.16
C ALA A 190 -11.29 25.03 -2.21
N ALA A 191 -12.06 23.98 -1.88
CA ALA A 191 -13.25 24.11 -1.06
C ALA A 191 -13.00 24.04 0.46
N VAL A 192 -11.79 23.73 0.92
CA VAL A 192 -11.51 23.45 2.35
C VAL A 192 -10.74 24.57 3.05
N PHE A 193 -10.11 25.51 2.33
CA PHE A 193 -9.41 26.63 2.97
C PHE A 193 -9.72 27.96 2.27
N PRO A 194 -10.45 28.91 2.90
CA PRO A 194 -10.45 30.28 2.42
C PRO A 194 -9.00 30.81 2.44
N PRO A 195 -8.60 31.67 1.48
CA PRO A 195 -7.26 32.23 1.46
C PRO A 195 -6.97 32.94 2.78
N VAL A 196 -5.97 32.46 3.51
CA VAL A 196 -5.47 33.13 4.73
C VAL A 196 -4.99 34.52 4.29
N LYS A 197 -5.67 35.57 4.77
CA LYS A 197 -5.23 36.95 4.53
C LYS A 197 -3.79 37.09 5.03
N PRO A 198 -2.86 37.66 4.25
CA PRO A 198 -1.50 37.85 4.71
C PRO A 198 -1.51 38.71 5.97
N VAL A 199 -0.92 38.18 7.04
CA VAL A 199 -0.70 38.92 8.29
C VAL A 199 0.24 40.09 7.96
N PRO A 200 -0.15 41.35 8.26
CA PRO A 200 0.73 42.49 8.02
C PRO A 200 2.03 42.31 8.82
N LYS A 201 3.17 42.37 8.11
CA LYS A 201 4.48 42.29 8.74
C LYS A 201 4.61 43.42 9.78
N PRO A 202 5.05 43.13 11.01
CA PRO A 202 5.33 44.19 11.97
C PRO A 202 6.41 45.12 11.41
N PRO A 203 6.34 46.44 11.69
CA PRO A 203 7.31 47.40 11.19
C PRO A 203 8.72 46.99 11.65
N LEU A 204 9.66 46.98 10.70
CA LEU A 204 11.08 46.79 10.96
C LEU A 204 11.53 47.83 11.99
N LYS A 205 11.96 47.37 13.17
CA LYS A 205 12.65 48.24 14.13
C LYS A 205 13.89 48.84 13.44
N PRO A 206 14.11 50.16 13.52
CA PRO A 206 15.32 50.76 12.98
C PRO A 206 16.54 50.14 13.67
N ALA A 207 17.54 49.79 12.86
CA ALA A 207 18.81 49.24 13.34
C ALA A 207 19.43 50.20 14.37
N SER A 208 19.67 49.72 15.58
CA SER A 208 20.45 50.46 16.57
C SER A 208 21.88 50.58 16.06
N HIS A 209 22.26 51.78 15.61
CA HIS A 209 23.65 52.13 15.36
C HIS A 209 24.46 51.88 16.64
N ARG A 210 25.35 50.88 16.64
CA ARG A 210 26.42 50.80 17.63
C ARG A 210 27.37 51.95 17.34
N VAL A 211 27.26 53.00 18.14
CA VAL A 211 28.32 54.00 18.29
C VAL A 211 29.48 53.30 18.96
N ALA A 212 30.58 53.10 18.23
CA ALA A 212 31.85 52.66 18.79
C ALA A 212 32.44 53.82 19.61
N SER A 213 32.27 53.80 20.92
CA SER A 213 33.04 54.64 21.83
C SER A 213 34.38 53.97 22.10
N VAL A 214 35.43 54.49 21.47
CA VAL A 214 36.84 54.20 21.80
C VAL A 214 37.10 54.71 23.21
N ALA A 215 37.45 53.79 24.12
CA ALA A 215 37.80 54.10 25.49
C ALA A 215 39.22 54.68 25.56
N CYS A 216 39.34 55.91 26.05
CA CYS A 216 40.55 56.39 26.70
C CYS A 216 40.62 55.76 28.09
N GLY A 217 41.72 55.07 28.38
CA GLY A 217 42.12 54.66 29.72
C GLY A 217 43.63 54.72 29.81
N GLY A 218 44.14 55.76 30.48
CA GLY A 218 45.56 55.93 30.74
C GLY A 218 46.03 55.23 32.02
N CYS A 219 47.35 55.21 32.15
CA CYS A 219 48.18 54.96 33.33
C CYS A 219 48.41 53.51 33.78
N GLY A 220 49.63 53.07 33.48
CA GLY A 220 50.43 52.05 34.14
C GLY A 220 51.87 52.23 33.66
#